data_AF-A0AAV5YYI3-F1
#
_entry.id   AF-A0AAV5YYI3-F1
#
_cell.length_a   1.000
_cell.length_b   1.000
_cell.length_c   1.000
_cell.angle_alpha   90.00
_cell.angle_beta   90.00
_cell.angle_gamma   90.00
#
_symmetry.space_group_name_H-M   'P 1'
#
loop_
_entity.id
_entity.type
_entity.pdbx_description
1 polymer ?
#
loop_
_entity_poly.entity_id
_entity_poly.type
_entity_poly.pdbx_seq_one_letter_code
_entity_poly.pdbx_strand_id
1 'polypeptide(L)'
;MSELSSHLDQLDKSEAKVAVATLVNTRGTTPRKEGAKMLVGEGGRVLGSVTIGGCVDAQVIEESADVLDKNAPRLLELNLGDEEAWEIGLTCGGTIEVFVEPVTLGPGGSATVVFDDRARAHAETGGRAVIVTRLDPPHNGAKLLLLDTGAREGTLGDAFLDERFEAEARQALAAGKSRTLFLENVRAFAEVFVPPSTLLVVGASHVAMP
;
A
#
# COMPACT_ATOMS: atom_id res chain seq x y z
N MET A 1 -0.93 -10.06 -7.87
CA MET A 1 0.49 -9.65 -7.74
C MET A 1 0.48 -8.32 -7.01
N SER A 2 1.26 -8.18 -5.93
CA SER A 2 1.49 -6.86 -5.30
C SER A 2 2.15 -5.96 -6.34
N GLU A 3 1.61 -4.75 -6.53
CA GLU A 3 2.13 -3.78 -7.51
C GLU A 3 3.58 -3.35 -7.17
N LEU A 4 4.02 -3.50 -5.91
CA LEU A 4 5.29 -2.96 -5.42
C LEU A 4 6.52 -3.59 -6.08
N SER A 5 6.69 -4.91 -5.97
CA SER A 5 7.89 -5.60 -6.50
C SER A 5 8.05 -5.43 -8.01
N SER A 6 6.96 -5.55 -8.76
CA SER A 6 6.97 -5.34 -10.21
C SER A 6 7.38 -3.92 -10.59
N HIS A 7 7.00 -2.91 -9.80
CA HIS A 7 7.46 -1.55 -10.02
C HIS A 7 8.92 -1.35 -9.59
N LEU A 8 9.36 -1.94 -8.47
CA LEU A 8 10.75 -1.88 -8.02
C LEU A 8 11.73 -2.44 -9.06
N ASP A 9 11.38 -3.56 -9.71
CA ASP A 9 12.19 -4.17 -10.78
C ASP A 9 12.34 -3.27 -12.02
N GLN A 10 11.42 -2.32 -12.21
CA GLN A 10 11.44 -1.40 -13.33
C GLN A 10 12.21 -0.11 -13.04
N LEU A 11 12.49 0.21 -11.77
CA LEU A 11 13.26 1.40 -11.40
C LEU A 11 14.69 1.32 -11.93
N ASP A 12 15.32 2.48 -12.06
CA ASP A 12 16.73 2.51 -12.41
C ASP A 12 17.54 1.94 -11.24
N LYS A 13 18.46 1.00 -11.51
CA LYS A 13 19.31 0.39 -10.48
C LYS A 13 20.23 1.40 -9.79
N SER A 14 20.37 2.61 -10.33
CA SER A 14 21.09 3.72 -9.73
C SER A 14 20.28 4.49 -8.68
N GLU A 15 18.96 4.30 -8.60
CA GLU A 15 18.14 4.95 -7.57
C GLU A 15 18.39 4.30 -6.21
N ALA A 16 18.90 5.07 -5.27
CA ALA A 16 19.16 4.62 -3.91
C ALA A 16 17.92 4.73 -3.01
N LYS A 17 17.01 5.67 -3.34
CA LYS A 17 15.73 5.84 -2.63
C LYS A 17 14.57 6.03 -3.59
N VAL A 18 13.40 5.63 -3.12
CA VAL A 18 12.12 5.81 -3.80
C VAL A 18 11.05 6.13 -2.77
N ALA A 19 10.13 7.04 -3.08
CA ALA A 19 8.93 7.24 -2.29
C ALA A 19 7.88 6.21 -2.72
N VAL A 20 7.33 5.48 -1.75
CA VAL A 20 6.20 4.58 -1.97
C VAL A 20 4.96 5.26 -1.42
N ALA A 21 4.08 5.69 -2.32
CA ALA A 21 2.75 6.19 -2.00
C ALA A 21 1.74 5.05 -2.06
N THR A 22 1.05 4.78 -0.96
CA THR A 22 0.02 3.73 -0.86
C THR A 22 -1.33 4.37 -0.55
N LEU A 23 -2.35 4.05 -1.34
CA LEU A 23 -3.74 4.39 -1.02
C LEU A 23 -4.19 3.56 0.19
N VAL A 24 -4.34 4.18 1.35
CA VAL A 24 -4.62 3.46 2.61
C VAL A 24 -6.08 3.53 3.03
N ASN A 25 -6.80 4.55 2.58
CA ASN A 25 -8.21 4.74 2.94
C ASN A 25 -8.97 5.40 1.80
N THR A 26 -10.24 5.03 1.67
CA THR A 26 -11.15 5.60 0.67
C THR A 26 -12.50 5.89 1.31
N ARG A 27 -13.08 7.05 1.02
CA ARG A 27 -14.46 7.39 1.38
C ARG A 27 -15.20 7.82 0.12
N GLY A 28 -16.40 7.29 -0.07
CA GLY A 28 -17.19 7.52 -1.28
C GLY A 28 -16.73 6.65 -2.45
N THR A 29 -17.02 7.10 -3.67
CA THR A 29 -16.67 6.37 -4.89
C THR A 29 -15.26 6.75 -5.33
N THR A 30 -14.34 5.80 -5.25
CA THR A 30 -12.95 5.97 -5.67
C THR A 30 -12.60 4.95 -6.77
N PRO A 31 -11.72 5.31 -7.72
CA PRO A 31 -11.44 4.44 -8.85
C PRO A 31 -10.46 3.31 -8.54
N ARG A 32 -9.61 3.50 -7.53
CA ARG A 32 -8.65 2.51 -7.04
C ARG A 32 -9.06 2.04 -5.66
N LYS A 33 -8.66 0.80 -5.35
CA LYS A 33 -8.88 0.17 -4.04
C LYS A 33 -7.69 0.45 -3.13
N GLU A 34 -7.96 0.41 -1.83
CA GLU A 34 -6.92 0.42 -0.81
C GLU A 34 -5.84 -0.64 -1.09
N GLY A 35 -4.58 -0.24 -0.94
CA GLY A 35 -3.40 -1.01 -1.32
C GLY A 35 -2.85 -0.66 -2.71
N ALA A 36 -3.55 0.15 -3.53
CA ALA A 36 -2.96 0.67 -4.77
C ALA A 36 -1.70 1.49 -4.47
N LYS A 37 -0.65 1.32 -5.28
CA LYS A 37 0.65 1.97 -5.03
C LYS A 37 1.13 2.80 -6.22
N MET A 38 1.81 3.88 -5.89
CA MET A 38 2.62 4.69 -6.80
C MET A 38 4.04 4.77 -6.23
N LEU A 39 5.03 4.58 -7.09
CA LEU A 39 6.44 4.75 -6.76
C LEU A 39 6.94 6.01 -7.46
N VAL A 40 7.65 6.85 -6.72
CA VAL A 40 8.29 8.06 -7.23
C VAL A 40 9.77 7.99 -6.90
N GLY A 41 10.59 7.77 -7.91
CA GLY A 41 12.05 7.70 -7.79
C GLY A 41 12.70 9.09 -7.68
N GLU A 42 13.91 9.15 -7.13
CA GLU A 42 14.70 10.39 -7.02
C GLU A 42 14.97 11.04 -8.40
N GLY A 43 15.00 10.24 -9.48
CA GLY A 43 15.15 10.74 -10.85
C GLY A 43 13.87 11.34 -11.45
N GLY A 44 12.79 11.47 -10.66
CA GLY A 44 11.47 11.92 -11.13
C GLY A 44 10.70 10.85 -11.89
N ARG A 45 11.18 9.60 -11.91
CA ARG A 45 10.48 8.48 -12.54
C ARG A 45 9.29 8.07 -11.69
N VAL A 46 8.13 7.92 -12.34
CA VAL A 46 6.88 7.51 -11.67
C VAL A 46 6.41 6.18 -12.23
N LEU A 47 6.05 5.25 -11.34
CA LEU A 47 5.49 3.94 -11.68
C LEU A 47 4.23 3.68 -10.87
N GLY A 48 3.20 3.12 -11.51
CA GLY A 48 1.90 2.92 -10.87
C GLY A 48 1.12 4.23 -10.68
N SER A 49 0.04 4.14 -9.93
CA SER A 49 -0.85 5.28 -9.65
C SER A 49 -1.73 4.94 -8.45
N VAL A 50 -2.01 5.93 -7.61
CA VAL A 50 -2.98 5.79 -6.51
C VAL A 50 -4.41 6.11 -6.94
N THR A 51 -4.59 6.71 -8.13
CA THR A 51 -5.90 6.97 -8.76
C THR A 51 -5.95 6.51 -10.23
N ILE A 52 -6.69 7.18 -11.11
CA ILE A 52 -6.65 6.97 -12.58
C ILE A 52 -5.63 7.94 -13.24
N GLY A 53 -5.00 8.83 -12.46
CA GLY A 53 -4.22 9.96 -12.97
C GLY A 53 -4.94 11.30 -12.75
N GLY A 54 -4.24 12.40 -13.01
CA GLY A 54 -4.76 13.76 -12.87
C GLY A 54 -4.15 14.54 -11.70
N CYS A 55 -4.83 15.60 -11.25
CA CYS A 55 -4.30 16.53 -10.26
C CYS A 55 -3.91 15.86 -8.94
N VAL A 56 -4.67 14.85 -8.52
CA VAL A 56 -4.42 14.11 -7.28
C VAL A 56 -3.10 13.33 -7.35
N ASP A 57 -2.84 12.65 -8.47
CA ASP A 57 -1.57 11.96 -8.70
C ASP A 57 -0.40 12.95 -8.78
N ALA A 58 -0.60 14.11 -9.42
CA ALA A 58 0.41 15.17 -9.47
C ALA A 58 0.78 15.70 -8.07
N GLN A 59 -0.22 15.92 -7.22
CA GLN A 59 0.01 16.34 -5.83
C GLN A 59 0.76 15.26 -5.02
N VAL A 60 0.43 13.98 -5.22
CA VAL A 60 1.16 12.87 -4.57
C VAL A 60 2.61 12.81 -5.04
N ILE A 61 2.89 13.09 -6.31
CA ILE A 61 4.25 13.15 -6.86
C ILE A 61 5.05 14.30 -6.23
N GLU A 62 4.44 15.49 -6.11
CA GLU A 62 5.08 16.65 -5.46
C GLU A 62 5.41 16.36 -4.00
N GLU A 63 4.44 15.84 -3.24
CA GLU A 63 4.60 15.48 -1.84
C GLU A 63 5.61 14.32 -1.64
N SER A 64 5.77 13.45 -2.63
CA SER A 64 6.77 12.38 -2.61
C SER A 64 8.20 12.90 -2.65
N ALA A 65 8.46 13.99 -3.38
CA ALA A 65 9.78 14.64 -3.40
C ALA A 65 10.14 15.18 -2.00
N ASP A 66 9.17 15.80 -1.33
CA ASP A 66 9.31 16.31 0.04
C ASP A 66 9.59 15.19 1.06
N VAL A 67 8.92 14.05 0.93
CA VAL A 67 9.13 12.87 1.77
C VAL A 67 10.52 12.26 1.55
N LEU A 68 11.02 12.24 0.33
CA LEU A 68 12.37 11.78 0.01
C LEU A 68 13.44 12.70 0.61
N ASP A 69 13.29 14.01 0.44
CA ASP A 69 14.22 15.02 0.95
C ASP A 69 14.30 15.01 2.48
N LYS A 70 13.13 15.05 3.14
CA LYS A 70 13.05 15.04 4.62
C LYS A 70 13.28 13.67 5.23
N ASN A 71 13.25 12.61 4.41
CA ASN A 71 13.31 11.21 4.83
C ASN A 71 12.29 10.90 5.95
N ALA A 72 11.07 11.45 5.82
CA ALA A 72 10.02 11.38 6.83
C ALA A 72 8.68 11.00 6.18
N PRO A 73 8.02 9.90 6.61
CA PRO A 73 6.73 9.51 6.04
C PRO A 73 5.63 10.54 6.30
N ARG A 74 4.65 10.62 5.40
CA ARG A 74 3.52 11.56 5.49
C ARG A 74 2.22 10.87 5.10
N LEU A 75 1.15 11.19 5.82
CA LEU A 75 -0.21 10.84 5.41
C LEU A 75 -0.86 12.07 4.76
N LEU A 76 -1.32 11.91 3.52
CA LEU A 76 -2.01 12.94 2.74
C LEU A 76 -3.50 12.64 2.73
N GLU A 77 -4.33 13.65 2.96
CA GLU A 77 -5.79 13.57 2.79
C GLU A 77 -6.16 14.42 1.57
N LEU A 78 -6.70 13.78 0.54
CA LEU A 78 -6.93 14.38 -0.77
C LEU A 78 -8.40 14.26 -1.15
N ASN A 79 -9.00 15.35 -1.61
CA ASN A 79 -10.37 15.37 -2.11
C ASN A 79 -10.37 15.20 -3.62
N LEU A 80 -11.18 14.29 -4.14
CA LEU A 80 -11.30 14.04 -5.59
C LEU A 80 -12.21 15.08 -6.30
N GLY A 81 -12.63 16.13 -5.60
CA GLY A 81 -13.87 16.87 -5.89
C GLY A 81 -13.78 18.38 -6.17
N ASP A 82 -12.63 19.05 -6.12
CA ASP A 82 -12.51 20.48 -6.48
C ASP A 82 -11.21 20.67 -7.31
N GLU A 83 -11.19 21.31 -8.49
CA GLU A 83 -11.73 22.64 -8.80
C GLU A 83 -12.57 22.79 -10.11
N GLU A 84 -12.78 21.75 -10.95
CA GLU A 84 -13.46 21.93 -12.27
C GLU A 84 -14.58 20.91 -12.57
N ALA A 85 -14.91 20.00 -11.64
CA ALA A 85 -15.91 18.94 -11.87
C ALA A 85 -17.38 19.40 -11.79
N TRP A 86 -17.63 20.66 -11.40
CA TRP A 86 -18.99 21.22 -11.26
C TRP A 86 -19.69 21.54 -12.58
N GLU A 87 -18.97 21.72 -13.69
CA GLU A 87 -19.60 22.15 -14.96
C GLU A 87 -20.13 21.00 -15.84
N ILE A 88 -19.78 19.74 -15.56
CA ILE A 88 -20.08 18.61 -16.49
C ILE A 88 -20.70 17.36 -15.84
N GLY A 89 -21.06 17.41 -14.56
CA GLY A 89 -21.88 16.37 -13.91
C GLY A 89 -21.18 15.03 -13.65
N LEU A 90 -19.84 15.00 -13.54
CA LEU A 90 -19.07 13.80 -13.20
C LEU A 90 -18.68 13.84 -11.72
N THR A 91 -19.37 13.07 -10.87
CA THR A 91 -19.13 13.03 -9.42
C THR A 91 -18.22 11.86 -9.02
N CYS A 92 -16.90 12.05 -9.06
CA CYS A 92 -16.03 11.32 -8.13
C CYS A 92 -16.11 12.03 -6.76
N GLY A 93 -17.25 11.90 -6.08
CA GLY A 93 -17.52 12.55 -4.79
C GLY A 93 -16.89 11.79 -3.63
N GLY A 94 -15.56 11.70 -3.60
CA GLY A 94 -14.83 10.93 -2.60
C GLY A 94 -13.58 11.62 -2.06
N THR A 95 -13.13 11.17 -0.90
CA THR A 95 -11.87 11.56 -0.25
C THR A 95 -11.00 10.32 -0.15
N ILE A 96 -9.70 10.48 -0.39
CA ILE A 96 -8.72 9.42 -0.23
C ILE A 96 -7.66 9.82 0.79
N GLU A 97 -7.10 8.83 1.48
CA GLU A 97 -5.88 9.01 2.25
C GLU A 97 -4.74 8.23 1.60
N VAL A 98 -3.63 8.90 1.34
CA VAL A 98 -2.44 8.32 0.71
C VAL A 98 -1.28 8.42 1.69
N PHE A 99 -0.73 7.28 2.08
CA PHE A 99 0.46 7.22 2.93
C PHE A 99 1.71 7.15 2.06
N VAL A 100 2.59 8.12 2.20
CA VAL A 100 3.84 8.24 1.45
C VAL A 100 5.01 7.99 2.38
N GLU A 101 5.87 7.04 2.07
CA GLU A 101 7.05 6.71 2.87
C GLU A 101 8.31 6.62 2.00
N PRO A 102 9.48 7.06 2.51
CA PRO A 102 10.74 6.90 1.82
C PRO A 102 11.26 5.47 2.01
N VAL A 103 11.64 4.83 0.92
CA VAL A 103 12.16 3.46 0.88
C VAL A 103 13.57 3.50 0.31
N THR A 104 14.54 3.03 1.10
CA THR A 104 15.91 2.84 0.63
C THR A 104 16.06 1.48 -0.05
N LEU A 105 16.65 1.48 -1.24
CA LEU A 105 16.92 0.30 -2.06
C LEU A 105 18.37 -0.18 -1.81
N GLY A 106 18.58 -1.49 -1.79
CA GLY A 106 19.91 -2.11 -1.62
C GLY A 106 20.13 -2.86 -0.30
N PRO A 107 21.40 -3.18 0.06
CA PRO A 107 21.73 -3.98 1.24
C PRO A 107 21.29 -3.30 2.54
N GLY A 108 20.47 -3.98 3.33
CA GLY A 108 19.82 -3.38 4.52
C GLY A 108 18.59 -2.53 4.19
N GLY A 109 17.95 -2.79 3.05
CA GLY A 109 16.76 -2.08 2.57
C GLY A 109 15.61 -1.97 3.57
N SER A 110 14.69 -1.04 3.28
CA SER A 110 13.58 -0.72 4.20
C SER A 110 12.74 -1.95 4.56
N ALA A 111 12.19 -1.96 5.78
CA ALA A 111 11.22 -2.95 6.23
C ALA A 111 10.05 -3.10 5.23
N THR A 112 9.71 -2.04 4.50
CA THR A 112 8.72 -2.03 3.42
C THR A 112 9.01 -3.08 2.35
N VAL A 113 10.26 -3.13 1.84
CA VAL A 113 10.67 -4.07 0.78
C VAL A 113 10.80 -5.47 1.35
N VAL A 114 11.47 -5.60 2.50
CA VAL A 114 11.71 -6.90 3.15
C VAL A 114 10.40 -7.59 3.51
N PHE A 115 9.43 -6.85 4.06
CA PHE A 115 8.15 -7.42 4.45
C PHE A 115 7.24 -7.68 3.24
N ASP A 116 7.25 -6.86 2.19
CA ASP A 116 6.52 -7.16 0.94
C ASP A 116 7.05 -8.44 0.30
N ASP A 117 8.37 -8.58 0.16
CA ASP A 117 9.01 -9.77 -0.39
C ASP A 117 8.66 -11.03 0.40
N ARG A 118 8.72 -10.94 1.74
CA ARG A 118 8.38 -12.07 2.59
C ARG A 118 6.90 -12.42 2.56
N ALA A 119 6.01 -11.42 2.62
CA ALA A 119 4.57 -11.62 2.54
C ALA A 119 4.16 -12.25 1.21
N ARG A 120 4.77 -11.79 0.11
CA ARG A 120 4.54 -12.31 -1.24
C ARG A 120 5.05 -13.75 -1.39
N ALA A 121 6.30 -14.02 -0.99
CA ALA A 121 6.86 -15.36 -1.06
C ALA A 121 5.99 -16.36 -0.27
N HIS A 122 5.47 -15.95 0.89
CA HIS A 122 4.54 -16.76 1.66
C HIS A 122 3.21 -17.01 0.92
N ALA A 123 2.64 -15.97 0.31
CA ALA A 123 1.42 -16.06 -0.49
C ALA A 123 1.56 -16.96 -1.73
N GLU A 124 2.71 -16.93 -2.40
CA GLU A 124 3.03 -17.79 -3.54
C GLU A 124 3.09 -19.28 -3.16
N THR A 125 3.46 -19.59 -1.91
CA THR A 125 3.42 -20.96 -1.38
C THR A 125 2.04 -21.40 -0.87
N GLY A 126 1.01 -20.55 -1.02
CA GLY A 126 -0.36 -20.83 -0.61
C GLY A 126 -0.72 -20.32 0.79
N GLY A 127 0.19 -19.63 1.47
CA GLY A 127 -0.08 -19.00 2.76
C GLY A 127 -0.73 -17.62 2.65
N ARG A 128 -1.06 -17.02 3.79
CA ARG A 128 -1.58 -15.65 3.88
C ARG A 128 -0.69 -14.82 4.79
N ALA A 129 -0.50 -13.56 4.43
CA ALA A 129 0.26 -12.61 5.24
C ALA A 129 -0.48 -11.27 5.33
N VAL A 130 -0.22 -10.53 6.41
CA VAL A 130 -0.66 -9.14 6.55
C VAL A 130 0.51 -8.29 7.03
N ILE A 131 0.70 -7.14 6.39
CA ILE A 131 1.63 -6.10 6.82
C ILE A 131 0.80 -4.99 7.44
N VAL A 132 1.04 -4.70 8.72
CA VAL A 132 0.44 -3.58 9.41
C VAL A 132 1.44 -2.43 9.39
N THR A 133 1.05 -1.29 8.82
CA THR A 133 1.87 -0.06 8.79
C THR A 133 1.20 1.00 9.64
N ARG A 134 1.91 1.52 10.66
CA ARG A 134 1.42 2.64 11.46
C ARG A 134 1.41 3.92 10.62
N LEU A 135 0.30 4.64 10.62
CA LEU A 135 0.12 5.85 9.82
C LEU A 135 0.39 7.13 10.62
N ASP A 136 0.13 7.11 11.93
CA ASP A 136 0.25 8.28 12.79
C ASP A 136 1.58 8.37 13.55
N PRO A 137 2.09 9.58 13.83
CA PRO A 137 3.27 9.82 14.67
C PRO A 137 3.18 9.19 16.09
N PRO A 138 4.31 9.04 16.80
CA PRO A 138 5.69 9.38 16.39
C PRO A 138 6.41 8.26 15.61
N HIS A 139 5.74 7.12 15.39
CA HIS A 139 6.32 5.95 14.72
C HIS A 139 5.62 5.65 13.39
N ASN A 140 5.14 6.68 12.70
CA ASN A 140 4.59 6.53 11.34
C ASN A 140 5.61 5.86 10.42
N GLY A 141 5.15 4.87 9.66
CA GLY A 141 6.00 4.02 8.83
C GLY A 141 6.54 2.77 9.54
N ALA A 142 6.41 2.66 10.87
CA ALA A 142 6.74 1.43 11.58
C ALA A 142 5.81 0.30 11.14
N LYS A 143 6.37 -0.91 10.99
CA LYS A 143 5.68 -2.05 10.37
C LYS A 143 5.74 -3.30 11.24
N LEU A 144 4.66 -4.05 11.18
CA LEU A 144 4.51 -5.37 11.79
C LEU A 144 4.04 -6.36 10.70
N LEU A 145 4.84 -7.38 10.41
CA LEU A 145 4.48 -8.48 9.53
C LEU A 145 3.90 -9.63 10.35
N LEU A 146 2.77 -10.17 9.89
CA LEU A 146 2.12 -11.34 10.47
C LEU A 146 1.85 -12.36 9.38
N LEU A 147 2.27 -13.60 9.62
CA LEU A 147 1.95 -14.75 8.77
C LEU A 147 0.83 -15.57 9.41
N ASP A 148 0.04 -16.26 8.59
CA ASP A 148 -0.98 -17.21 9.05
C ASP A 148 -0.40 -18.41 9.82
N THR A 149 0.90 -18.69 9.68
CA THR A 149 1.64 -19.68 10.47
C THR A 149 1.84 -19.26 11.92
N GLY A 150 1.49 -18.01 12.27
CA GLY A 150 1.70 -17.43 13.59
C GLY A 150 3.01 -16.65 13.73
N ALA A 151 3.89 -16.68 12.72
CA ALA A 151 5.11 -15.88 12.73
C ALA A 151 4.79 -14.38 12.76
N ARG A 152 5.56 -13.63 13.56
CA ARG A 152 5.47 -12.19 13.76
C ARG A 152 6.85 -11.56 13.66
N GLU A 153 6.97 -10.44 12.95
CA GLU A 153 8.20 -9.65 12.83
C GLU A 153 7.92 -8.16 12.79
N GLY A 154 8.86 -7.37 13.32
CA GLY A 154 8.73 -5.92 13.40
C GLY A 154 7.94 -5.46 14.62
N THR A 155 7.66 -4.16 14.65
CA THR A 155 6.95 -3.46 15.73
C THR A 155 6.39 -2.15 15.19
N LEU A 156 5.27 -1.70 15.75
CA LEU A 156 4.65 -0.39 15.53
C LEU A 156 5.18 0.68 16.49
N GLY A 157 6.25 0.36 17.22
CA GLY A 157 6.94 1.23 18.19
C GLY A 157 6.40 1.14 19.61
N ASP A 158 5.40 0.30 19.86
CA ASP A 158 4.78 0.12 21.17
C ASP A 158 4.22 -1.30 21.30
N ALA A 159 4.62 -2.03 22.35
CA ALA A 159 4.24 -3.44 22.53
C ALA A 159 2.74 -3.63 22.77
N PHE A 160 2.08 -2.68 23.43
CA PHE A 160 0.64 -2.72 23.63
C PHE A 160 -0.08 -2.52 22.29
N LEU A 161 0.34 -1.53 21.50
CA LEU A 161 -0.22 -1.35 20.15
C LEU A 161 0.04 -2.55 19.25
N ASP A 162 1.23 -3.17 19.31
CA ASP A 162 1.54 -4.37 18.54
C ASP A 162 0.52 -5.49 18.80
N GLU A 163 0.23 -5.79 20.08
CA GLU A 163 -0.73 -6.83 20.45
C GLU A 163 -2.16 -6.49 19.98
N ARG A 164 -2.58 -5.23 20.14
CA ARG A 164 -3.93 -4.78 19.78
C ARG A 164 -4.15 -4.80 18.26
N PHE A 165 -3.20 -4.27 17.49
CA PHE A 165 -3.28 -4.30 16.03
C PHE A 165 -3.09 -5.70 15.47
N GLU A 166 -2.29 -6.57 16.10
CA GLU A 166 -2.16 -7.97 15.69
C GLU A 166 -3.53 -8.68 15.70
N ALA A 167 -4.31 -8.51 16.75
CA ALA A 167 -5.64 -9.12 16.85
C ALA A 167 -6.58 -8.67 15.71
N GLU A 168 -6.63 -7.37 15.41
CA GLU A 168 -7.46 -6.82 14.33
C GLU A 168 -6.93 -7.14 12.91
N ALA A 169 -5.61 -7.22 12.76
CA ALA A 169 -4.97 -7.60 11.52
C ALA A 169 -5.21 -9.08 11.18
N ARG A 170 -5.26 -9.97 12.17
CA ARG A 170 -5.65 -11.37 11.98
C ARG A 170 -7.09 -11.50 11.47
N GLN A 171 -7.99 -10.62 11.91
CA GLN A 171 -9.35 -10.58 11.35
C GLN A 171 -9.36 -10.11 9.89
N ALA A 172 -8.55 -9.09 9.55
CA ALA A 172 -8.39 -8.63 8.16
C ALA A 172 -7.82 -9.74 7.26
N LEU A 173 -6.84 -10.49 7.77
CA LEU A 173 -6.23 -11.64 7.10
C LEU A 173 -7.24 -12.76 6.82
N ALA A 174 -8.10 -13.07 7.80
CA ALA A 174 -9.18 -14.04 7.64
C ALA A 174 -10.20 -13.59 6.58
N ALA A 175 -10.54 -12.29 6.57
CA ALA A 175 -11.42 -11.70 5.56
C ALA A 175 -10.79 -11.60 4.16
N GLY A 176 -9.46 -11.67 4.06
CA GLY A 176 -8.72 -11.56 2.80
C GLY A 176 -8.79 -10.16 2.18
N LYS A 177 -9.00 -9.11 2.99
CA LYS A 177 -9.17 -7.74 2.52
C LYS A 177 -8.29 -6.78 3.29
N SER A 178 -7.52 -5.97 2.57
CA SER A 178 -6.80 -4.83 3.13
C SER A 178 -7.78 -3.79 3.66
N ARG A 179 -7.40 -3.10 4.74
CA ARG A 179 -8.19 -2.03 5.36
C ARG A 179 -7.36 -1.15 6.28
N THR A 180 -7.78 0.10 6.48
CA THR A 180 -7.28 0.90 7.61
C THR A 180 -7.99 0.51 8.91
N LEU A 181 -7.19 0.33 9.96
CA LEU A 181 -7.59 0.00 11.33
C LEU A 181 -7.45 1.25 12.21
N PHE A 182 -8.38 1.42 13.15
CA PHE A 182 -8.42 2.54 14.09
C PHE A 182 -8.53 1.99 15.51
N LEU A 183 -7.46 2.13 16.30
CA LEU A 183 -7.41 1.64 17.69
C LEU A 183 -6.67 2.67 18.54
N GLU A 184 -7.16 2.97 19.74
CA GLU A 184 -6.46 3.82 20.71
C GLU A 184 -6.04 5.20 20.14
N ASN A 185 -6.87 5.77 19.26
CA ASN A 185 -6.57 7.01 18.51
C ASN A 185 -5.34 6.95 17.58
N VAL A 186 -4.92 5.74 17.21
CA VAL A 186 -3.86 5.49 16.23
C VAL A 186 -4.47 4.76 15.03
N ARG A 187 -4.06 5.18 13.84
CA ARG A 187 -4.38 4.54 12.57
C ARG A 187 -3.24 3.64 12.13
N ALA A 188 -3.59 2.47 11.63
CA ALA A 188 -2.66 1.58 10.94
C ALA A 188 -3.31 0.98 9.70
N PHE A 189 -2.58 0.91 8.60
CA PHE A 189 -3.04 0.23 7.40
C PHE A 189 -2.65 -1.24 7.45
N ALA A 190 -3.63 -2.14 7.38
CA ALA A 190 -3.42 -3.58 7.28
C ALA A 190 -3.51 -4.01 5.81
N GLU A 191 -2.37 -4.26 5.19
CA GLU A 191 -2.26 -4.72 3.80
C GLU A 191 -2.21 -6.26 3.76
N VAL A 192 -3.21 -6.87 3.14
CA VAL A 192 -3.39 -8.33 3.13
C VAL A 192 -2.89 -8.94 1.83
N PHE A 193 -2.06 -9.97 1.97
CA PHE A 193 -1.50 -10.77 0.90
C PHE A 193 -2.15 -12.16 0.96
N VAL A 194 -2.87 -12.51 -0.10
CA VAL A 194 -3.54 -13.81 -0.25
C VAL A 194 -2.92 -14.60 -1.41
N PRO A 195 -3.04 -15.94 -1.40
CA PRO A 195 -2.62 -16.77 -2.53
C PRO A 195 -3.31 -16.34 -3.83
N PRO A 196 -2.67 -16.53 -4.98
CA PRO A 196 -3.29 -16.27 -6.26
C PRO A 196 -4.56 -17.11 -6.43
N SER A 197 -5.65 -16.49 -6.85
CA SER A 197 -6.90 -17.20 -7.16
C SER A 197 -6.67 -18.20 -8.28
N THR A 198 -7.09 -19.45 -8.07
CA THR A 198 -7.06 -20.47 -9.12
C THR A 198 -8.35 -20.38 -9.95
N LEU A 199 -8.23 -20.05 -11.24
CA LEU A 199 -9.34 -20.16 -12.19
C LEU A 199 -9.34 -21.58 -12.77
N LEU A 200 -10.32 -22.39 -12.39
CA LEU A 200 -10.53 -23.70 -13.01
C LEU A 200 -11.42 -23.57 -14.24
N VAL A 201 -10.85 -23.72 -15.43
CA VAL A 201 -11.61 -23.77 -16.69
C VAL A 201 -11.91 -25.23 -17.01
N VAL A 202 -13.19 -25.60 -17.01
CA VAL A 202 -13.64 -26.97 -17.37
C VAL A 202 -14.27 -26.94 -18.76
N GLY A 203 -13.55 -27.48 -19.74
CA GLY A 203 -13.92 -27.48 -21.15
C GLY A 203 -12.95 -26.64 -21.99
N ALA A 204 -12.35 -27.27 -23.01
CA ALA A 204 -11.34 -26.66 -23.88
C ALA A 204 -11.85 -26.53 -25.32
N SER A 205 -13.10 -26.07 -25.48
CA SER A 205 -13.65 -25.77 -26.81
C SER A 205 -13.17 -24.40 -27.30
N HIS A 206 -13.48 -24.06 -28.55
CA HIS A 206 -13.14 -22.77 -29.14
C HIS A 206 -13.71 -21.55 -28.39
N VAL A 207 -14.69 -21.75 -27.50
CA VAL A 207 -15.29 -20.69 -26.66
C VAL A 207 -14.46 -20.41 -25.40
N ALA A 208 -13.53 -21.30 -25.04
CA ALA A 208 -12.68 -21.16 -23.86
C ALA A 208 -11.36 -20.39 -24.12
N MET A 209 -11.11 -19.97 -25.36
CA MET A 209 -9.97 -19.10 -25.71
C MET A 209 -10.41 -17.63 -25.67
N PRO A 210 -9.67 -16.74 -24.97
CA PRO A 210 -9.98 -15.31 -24.86
C PRO A 210 -9.75 -14.53 -26.16
#